data_AF-A0A4Y7T2H8-F1
#
_entry.id   AF-A0A4Y7T2H8-F1
#
_cell.length_a   1.000
_cell.length_b   1.000
_cell.length_c   1.000
_cell.angle_alpha   90.00
_cell.angle_beta   90.00
_cell.angle_gamma   90.00
#
_symmetry.space_group_name_H-M   'P 1'
#
loop_
_entity.id
_entity.type
_entity.pdbx_description
1 polymer ?
#
loop_
_entity_poly.entity_id
_entity_poly.type
_entity_poly.pdbx_seq_one_letter_code
_entity_poly.pdbx_strand_id
1 'polypeptide(L)'
;MARGKTVPSEVLRMALAEQGEVEALRRLGRLILPGNATEDILEILFKWITAIPVSISSIQMNKFVSSSGVGARPSVALCAFWKPLHPADHSEMKLEMKLLLIQHLMESGDAVLGWTRVCLQSGPPTVAEDMLNTGPFLPRAKSYLSPGHSLSCLVRLDKDYTAVVLSSRTFINLCLELRLAEDYCNQTGKLVFRMLDCKAVFGCPTPEMVDKILSNDQSREMLLAHFKNKQQRARFAAALTDRAVRGWHHTKIPMLAWHHSLQLNVSITAHLSNTDPLFRQQFARASHTTQLCARFHEFVTGLPQTDEAKFLLSKAVSGLSTLMQLARR
;
A
#
# COMPACT_ATOMS: atom_id res chain seq x y z
N MET A 1 -1.34 -5.63 -30.80
CA MET A 1 -0.31 -5.49 -29.77
C MET A 1 0.69 -4.44 -30.23
N ALA A 2 0.77 -3.30 -29.53
CA ALA A 2 1.75 -2.26 -29.88
C ALA A 2 3.13 -2.73 -29.42
N ARG A 3 4.07 -2.94 -30.35
CA ARG A 3 5.49 -3.16 -30.02
C ARG A 3 5.93 -1.98 -29.15
N GLY A 4 6.40 -2.25 -27.93
CA GLY A 4 6.91 -1.21 -27.04
C GLY A 4 7.99 -0.41 -27.75
N LYS A 5 7.72 0.87 -28.02
CA LYS A 5 8.72 1.75 -28.63
C LYS A 5 9.90 1.86 -27.67
N THR A 6 11.10 1.62 -28.19
CA THR A 6 12.35 1.83 -27.45
C THR A 6 12.45 3.29 -27.00
N VAL A 7 12.87 3.52 -25.75
CA VAL A 7 13.09 4.88 -25.24
C VAL A 7 14.22 5.53 -26.06
N PRO A 8 14.06 6.76 -26.59
CA PRO A 8 15.10 7.41 -27.38
C PRO A 8 16.39 7.59 -26.57
N SER A 9 17.54 7.29 -27.17
CA SER A 9 18.86 7.40 -26.54
C SER A 9 19.19 8.80 -26.03
N GLU A 10 18.69 9.83 -26.71
CA GLU A 10 18.82 11.23 -26.27
C GLU A 10 18.17 11.48 -24.91
N VAL A 11 17.01 10.88 -24.64
CA VAL A 11 16.30 11.01 -23.36
C VAL A 11 17.10 10.35 -22.24
N LEU A 12 17.67 9.17 -22.51
CA LEU A 12 18.54 8.46 -21.56
C LEU A 12 19.80 9.29 -21.26
N ARG A 13 20.45 9.83 -22.29
CA ARG A 13 21.65 10.67 -22.15
C ARG A 13 21.38 11.93 -21.31
N MET A 14 20.27 12.62 -21.56
CA MET A 14 19.88 13.80 -20.78
C MET A 14 19.55 13.45 -19.32
N ALA A 15 18.92 12.29 -19.09
CA ALA A 15 18.63 11.81 -17.75
C ALA A 15 19.89 11.36 -16.99
N LEU A 16 20.96 10.95 -17.69
CA LEU A 16 22.23 10.51 -17.10
C LEU A 16 23.17 11.66 -16.69
N ALA A 17 23.06 12.81 -17.35
CA ALA A 17 23.95 13.97 -17.14
C ALA A 17 24.01 14.38 -15.65
N GLU A 18 25.16 14.88 -15.18
CA GLU A 18 25.40 15.19 -13.75
C GLU A 18 24.38 16.18 -13.15
N GLN A 19 23.81 17.06 -13.98
CA GLN A 19 22.76 17.99 -13.54
C GLN A 19 21.33 17.46 -13.71
N GLY A 20 21.16 16.28 -14.32
CA GLY A 20 19.90 15.54 -14.49
C GLY A 20 18.67 16.44 -14.61
N GLU A 21 18.33 16.84 -15.83
CA GLU A 21 17.18 17.71 -16.04
C GLU A 21 15.91 17.00 -15.56
N VAL A 22 15.19 17.64 -14.63
CA VAL A 22 13.92 17.11 -14.11
C VAL A 22 12.95 16.82 -15.27
N GLU A 23 13.00 17.62 -16.34
CA GLU A 23 12.18 17.41 -17.53
C GLU A 23 12.58 16.16 -18.33
N ALA A 24 13.88 15.86 -18.43
CA ALA A 24 14.36 14.61 -19.03
C ALA A 24 13.87 13.39 -18.23
N LEU A 25 13.92 13.46 -16.89
CA LEU A 25 13.37 12.42 -16.02
C LEU A 25 11.85 12.29 -16.15
N ARG A 26 11.12 13.39 -16.32
CA ARG A 26 9.66 13.34 -16.57
C ARG A 26 9.36 12.70 -17.92
N ARG A 27 10.10 13.09 -18.96
CA ARG A 27 9.97 12.51 -20.30
C ARG A 27 10.30 11.02 -20.29
N LEU A 28 11.37 10.62 -19.61
CA LEU A 28 11.72 9.23 -19.37
C LEU A 28 10.55 8.51 -18.67
N GLY A 29 10.05 9.06 -17.57
CA GLY A 29 8.91 8.53 -16.84
C GLY A 29 7.68 8.34 -17.72
N ARG A 30 7.37 9.24 -18.66
CA ARG A 30 6.26 9.09 -19.62
C ARG A 30 6.46 7.96 -20.64
N LEU A 31 7.71 7.65 -20.99
CA LEU A 31 8.06 6.68 -22.02
C LEU A 31 8.30 5.27 -21.48
N ILE A 32 8.60 5.13 -20.18
CA ILE A 32 8.77 3.83 -19.54
C ILE A 32 7.42 3.11 -19.48
N LEU A 33 7.45 1.90 -20.04
CA LEU A 33 6.43 0.88 -19.96
C LEU A 33 7.09 -0.43 -19.53
N PRO A 34 6.34 -1.38 -18.97
CA PRO A 34 6.88 -2.65 -18.49
C PRO A 34 7.63 -3.43 -19.57
N GLY A 35 7.09 -3.51 -20.79
CA GLY A 35 7.73 -4.18 -21.92
C GLY A 35 8.93 -3.48 -22.57
N ASN A 36 9.27 -2.24 -22.18
CA ASN A 36 10.42 -1.50 -22.72
C ASN A 36 11.44 -1.06 -21.65
N ALA A 37 11.29 -1.49 -20.40
CA ALA A 37 12.28 -1.27 -19.35
C ALA A 37 13.59 -2.00 -19.69
N THR A 38 14.70 -1.28 -19.60
CA THR A 38 16.06 -1.78 -19.84
C THR A 38 16.92 -1.58 -18.59
N GLU A 39 18.09 -2.21 -18.55
CA GLU A 39 19.10 -2.04 -17.50
C GLU A 39 19.47 -0.57 -17.32
N ASP A 40 19.84 0.14 -18.40
CA ASP A 40 20.14 1.59 -18.37
C ASP A 40 19.03 2.41 -17.71
N ILE A 41 17.77 2.05 -17.97
CA ILE A 41 16.62 2.73 -17.37
C ILE A 41 16.62 2.51 -15.86
N LEU A 42 16.77 1.27 -15.40
CA LEU A 42 16.80 0.97 -13.96
C LEU A 42 17.98 1.67 -13.30
N GLU A 43 19.18 1.63 -13.89
CA GLU A 43 20.35 2.31 -13.35
C GLU A 43 20.13 3.81 -13.19
N ILE A 44 19.54 4.47 -14.19
CA ILE A 44 19.18 5.89 -14.12
C ILE A 44 18.22 6.15 -12.96
N LEU A 45 17.16 5.34 -12.84
CA LEU A 45 16.16 5.52 -11.81
C LEU A 45 16.76 5.34 -10.41
N PHE A 46 17.53 4.27 -10.20
CA PHE A 46 18.18 4.01 -8.91
C PHE A 46 19.22 5.07 -8.58
N LYS A 47 20.07 5.50 -9.54
CA LYS A 47 21.00 6.62 -9.36
C LYS A 47 20.30 7.86 -8.78
N TRP A 48 19.14 8.24 -9.33
CA TRP A 48 18.43 9.43 -8.87
C TRP A 48 17.63 9.23 -7.60
N ILE A 49 17.10 8.03 -7.35
CA ILE A 49 16.41 7.72 -6.09
C ILE A 49 17.41 7.72 -4.92
N THR A 50 18.62 7.19 -5.14
CA THR A 50 19.64 7.06 -4.09
C THR A 50 20.55 8.28 -3.96
N ALA A 51 20.52 9.21 -4.93
CA ALA A 51 21.32 10.44 -4.91
C ALA A 51 21.16 11.26 -3.63
N ILE A 52 19.97 11.21 -3.02
CA ILE A 52 19.66 11.90 -1.77
C ILE A 52 19.12 10.86 -0.79
N PRO A 53 19.89 10.48 0.24
CA PRO A 53 19.42 9.55 1.26
C PRO A 53 18.30 10.20 2.07
N VAL A 54 17.19 9.48 2.23
CA VAL A 54 16.07 9.91 3.06
C VAL A 54 16.19 9.20 4.41
N SER A 55 16.41 9.96 5.47
CA SER A 55 16.20 9.44 6.81
C SER A 55 14.68 9.30 7.04
N ILE A 56 14.27 8.09 7.44
CA ILE A 56 12.86 7.70 7.58
C ILE A 56 12.12 8.56 8.62
N SER A 57 12.84 9.21 9.54
CA SER A 57 12.28 10.25 10.39
C SER A 57 12.64 11.61 9.83
N SER A 58 11.70 12.34 9.23
CA SER A 58 11.77 13.80 9.34
C SER A 58 10.58 14.54 8.71
N ILE A 59 9.76 15.09 9.60
CA ILE A 59 9.01 16.33 9.35
C ILE A 59 9.93 17.41 8.73
N GLN A 60 11.24 17.37 9.04
CA GLN A 60 12.27 18.24 8.47
C GLN A 60 12.55 17.97 6.97
N MET A 61 12.53 16.72 6.48
CA MET A 61 12.73 16.43 5.06
C MET A 61 11.55 16.90 4.22
N ASN A 62 10.32 16.81 4.75
CA ASN A 62 9.16 17.39 4.06
C ASN A 62 9.30 18.90 3.87
N LYS A 63 9.76 19.62 4.91
CA LYS A 63 10.04 21.06 4.81
C LYS A 63 11.15 21.34 3.79
N PHE A 64 12.25 20.60 3.86
CA PHE A 64 13.39 20.74 2.96
C PHE A 64 13.04 20.46 1.49
N VAL A 65 12.28 19.40 1.23
CA VAL A 65 11.82 19.03 -0.12
C VAL A 65 10.88 20.10 -0.69
N SER A 66 9.97 20.63 0.12
CA SER A 66 9.02 21.65 -0.32
C SER A 66 9.64 23.02 -0.62
N SER A 67 10.77 23.37 0.02
CA SER A 67 11.39 24.69 -0.11
C SER A 67 12.56 24.76 -1.10
N SER A 68 13.27 23.65 -1.32
CA SER A 68 14.55 23.65 -2.05
C SER A 68 14.48 23.06 -3.46
N GLY A 69 13.37 22.39 -3.82
CA GLY A 69 13.27 21.65 -5.08
C GLY A 69 14.19 20.42 -5.18
N VAL A 70 15.03 20.16 -4.16
CA VAL A 70 16.01 19.06 -4.12
C VAL A 70 15.34 17.70 -4.22
N GLY A 71 14.10 17.56 -3.73
CA GLY A 71 13.33 16.33 -3.85
C GLY A 71 12.66 16.09 -5.22
N ALA A 72 12.79 17.00 -6.18
CA ALA A 72 12.13 16.85 -7.49
C ALA A 72 12.68 15.65 -8.27
N ARG A 73 14.01 15.47 -8.35
CA ARG A 73 14.62 14.37 -9.13
C ARG A 73 14.28 12.99 -8.54
N PRO A 74 14.53 12.72 -7.24
CA PRO A 74 14.22 11.41 -6.66
C PRO A 74 12.74 11.06 -6.74
N SER A 75 11.86 12.05 -6.58
CA SER A 75 10.42 11.81 -6.66
C SER A 75 9.94 11.51 -8.09
N VAL A 76 10.48 12.19 -9.11
CA VAL A 76 10.17 11.86 -10.51
C VAL A 76 10.69 10.48 -10.87
N ALA A 77 11.92 10.16 -10.45
CA ALA A 77 12.50 8.83 -10.63
C ALA A 77 11.66 7.76 -9.92
N LEU A 78 11.18 8.02 -8.70
CA LEU A 78 10.28 7.12 -7.98
C LEU A 78 8.95 6.90 -8.73
N CYS A 79 8.34 7.97 -9.27
CA CYS A 79 7.12 7.85 -10.07
C CYS A 79 7.33 6.99 -11.32
N ALA A 80 8.49 7.10 -11.97
CA ALA A 80 8.86 6.28 -13.11
C ALA A 80 9.14 4.83 -12.72
N PHE A 81 9.80 4.61 -11.58
CA PHE A 81 10.13 3.30 -11.01
C PHE A 81 8.90 2.41 -10.76
N TRP A 82 7.76 3.00 -10.38
CA TRP A 82 6.55 2.22 -10.15
C TRP A 82 5.88 1.69 -11.42
N LYS A 83 6.20 2.23 -12.60
CA LYS A 83 5.54 1.84 -13.85
C LYS A 83 5.89 0.41 -14.29
N PRO A 84 7.17 0.00 -14.34
CA PRO A 84 7.54 -1.40 -14.61
C PRO A 84 6.88 -2.40 -13.65
N LEU A 85 6.60 -1.99 -12.42
CA LEU A 85 6.05 -2.84 -11.35
C LEU A 85 4.53 -2.98 -11.37
N HIS A 86 3.84 -2.35 -12.32
CA HIS A 86 2.39 -2.36 -12.37
C HIS A 86 1.87 -3.78 -12.70
N PRO A 87 0.96 -4.36 -11.89
CA PRO A 87 0.66 -5.79 -11.96
C PRO A 87 -0.12 -6.22 -13.20
N ALA A 88 -0.83 -5.31 -13.87
CA ALA A 88 -1.46 -5.61 -15.17
C ALA A 88 -0.43 -6.00 -16.24
N ASP A 89 0.82 -5.58 -16.04
CA ASP A 89 1.86 -5.60 -17.06
C ASP A 89 3.10 -6.39 -16.58
N HIS A 90 3.06 -6.98 -15.38
CA HIS A 90 4.16 -7.73 -14.78
C HIS A 90 4.53 -9.00 -15.58
N SER A 91 3.61 -9.49 -16.40
CA SER A 91 3.86 -10.58 -17.34
C SER A 91 4.74 -10.18 -18.53
N GLU A 92 4.84 -8.88 -18.83
CA GLU A 92 5.63 -8.35 -19.95
C GLU A 92 7.09 -8.07 -19.59
N MET A 93 7.42 -8.02 -18.29
CA MET A 93 8.78 -7.80 -17.84
C MET A 93 9.62 -9.08 -17.99
N LYS A 94 10.72 -8.96 -18.75
CA LYS A 94 11.71 -10.04 -18.97
C LYS A 94 12.30 -10.53 -17.64
N LEU A 95 12.63 -11.82 -17.56
CA LEU A 95 13.21 -12.44 -16.36
C LEU A 95 14.50 -11.74 -15.91
N GLU A 96 15.41 -11.46 -16.84
CA GLU A 96 16.67 -10.74 -16.57
C GLU A 96 16.41 -9.38 -15.90
N MET A 97 15.41 -8.64 -16.39
CA MET A 97 15.03 -7.35 -15.81
C MET A 97 14.44 -7.50 -14.40
N LYS A 98 13.68 -8.58 -14.14
CA LYS A 98 13.17 -8.87 -12.80
C LYS A 98 14.31 -9.15 -11.82
N LEU A 99 15.29 -9.96 -12.22
CA LEU A 99 16.45 -10.28 -11.40
C LEU A 99 17.29 -9.04 -11.08
N LEU A 100 17.57 -8.21 -12.10
CA LEU A 100 18.29 -6.96 -11.91
C LEU A 100 17.53 -5.98 -10.99
N LEU A 101 16.22 -5.87 -11.16
CA LEU A 101 15.37 -5.06 -10.29
C LEU A 101 15.42 -5.54 -8.84
N ILE A 102 15.35 -6.86 -8.61
CA ILE A 102 15.48 -7.46 -7.28
C ILE A 102 16.84 -7.12 -6.67
N GLN A 103 17.93 -7.25 -7.45
CA GLN A 103 19.27 -6.91 -6.99
C GLN A 103 19.35 -5.46 -6.52
N HIS A 104 18.95 -4.51 -7.36
CA HIS A 104 18.93 -3.09 -6.98
C HIS A 104 18.06 -2.81 -5.75
N LEU A 105 16.94 -3.51 -5.61
CA LEU A 105 16.08 -3.37 -4.45
C LEU A 105 16.68 -3.96 -3.17
N MET A 106 17.51 -5.00 -3.27
CA MET A 106 18.27 -5.51 -2.13
C MET A 106 19.36 -4.52 -1.70
N GLU A 107 20.00 -3.84 -2.66
CA GLU A 107 21.07 -2.88 -2.38
C GLU A 107 20.53 -1.51 -1.91
N SER A 108 19.42 -1.05 -2.48
CA SER A 108 18.92 0.33 -2.37
C SER A 108 17.46 0.45 -1.91
N GLY A 109 16.85 -0.65 -1.46
CA GLY A 109 15.42 -0.71 -1.13
C GLY A 109 14.98 0.30 -0.06
N ASP A 110 15.82 0.58 0.94
CA ASP A 110 15.49 1.56 1.98
C ASP A 110 15.35 2.98 1.42
N ALA A 111 16.11 3.34 0.37
CA ALA A 111 15.95 4.64 -0.30
C ALA A 111 14.61 4.71 -1.05
N VAL A 112 14.22 3.64 -1.74
CA VAL A 112 12.91 3.54 -2.42
C VAL A 112 11.77 3.70 -1.42
N LEU A 113 11.83 2.98 -0.30
CA LEU A 113 10.80 3.02 0.75
C LEU A 113 10.78 4.37 1.47
N GLY A 114 11.94 4.97 1.72
CA GLY A 114 12.08 6.30 2.32
C GLY A 114 11.45 7.39 1.45
N TRP A 115 11.78 7.41 0.15
CA TRP A 115 11.16 8.34 -0.80
C TRP A 115 9.66 8.10 -0.98
N THR A 116 9.22 6.84 -0.94
CA THR A 116 7.79 6.50 -0.96
C THR A 116 7.09 7.12 0.25
N ARG A 117 7.66 6.99 1.44
CA ARG A 117 7.15 7.62 2.67
C ARG A 117 7.10 9.14 2.54
N VAL A 118 8.12 9.78 1.99
CA VAL A 118 8.14 11.24 1.76
C VAL A 118 7.02 11.65 0.81
N CYS A 119 6.91 11.01 -0.35
CA CYS A 119 5.84 11.29 -1.32
C CYS A 119 4.44 11.08 -0.74
N LEU A 120 4.25 10.17 0.20
CA LEU A 120 2.98 10.00 0.93
C LEU A 120 2.66 11.19 1.84
N GLN A 121 3.66 11.70 2.57
CA GLN A 121 3.47 12.76 3.57
C GLN A 121 3.39 14.16 2.94
N SER A 122 4.24 14.45 1.97
CA SER A 122 4.32 15.76 1.31
C SER A 122 3.49 15.86 0.03
N GLY A 123 2.98 14.74 -0.47
CA GLY A 123 2.59 14.61 -1.88
C GLY A 123 3.82 14.48 -2.78
N PRO A 124 3.69 13.84 -3.94
CA PRO A 124 4.78 13.78 -4.92
C PRO A 124 5.03 15.19 -5.48
N PRO A 125 6.25 15.75 -5.38
CA PRO A 125 6.56 17.13 -5.79
C PRO A 125 6.44 17.42 -7.29
N THR A 126 5.98 16.46 -8.11
CA THR A 126 5.91 16.57 -9.57
C THR A 126 4.62 16.06 -10.20
N VAL A 127 3.60 15.69 -9.41
CA VAL A 127 2.28 15.42 -9.97
C VAL A 127 1.59 16.75 -10.18
N ALA A 128 1.43 17.12 -11.45
CA ALA A 128 0.66 18.29 -11.83
C ALA A 128 -0.82 18.12 -11.41
N GLU A 129 -1.47 19.23 -11.07
CA GLU A 129 -2.81 19.26 -10.47
C GLU A 129 -3.87 18.53 -11.32
N ASP A 130 -3.69 18.54 -12.65
CA ASP A 130 -4.48 17.82 -13.64
C ASP A 130 -4.42 16.29 -13.50
N MET A 131 -3.28 15.72 -13.09
CA MET A 131 -3.13 14.28 -12.84
C MET A 131 -3.84 13.81 -11.57
N LEU A 132 -4.16 14.72 -10.64
CA LEU A 132 -4.87 14.42 -9.39
C LEU A 132 -6.40 14.55 -9.55
N ASN A 133 -6.86 15.41 -10.46
CA ASN A 133 -8.25 15.86 -10.59
C ASN A 133 -9.18 14.93 -11.40
N THR A 134 -8.68 13.87 -12.04
CA THR A 134 -9.48 13.01 -12.94
C THR A 134 -10.30 11.90 -12.25
N GLY A 135 -10.64 12.03 -10.96
CA GLY A 135 -11.46 11.02 -10.30
C GLY A 135 -12.22 11.51 -9.06
N PRO A 136 -13.24 10.78 -8.60
CA PRO A 136 -14.16 11.20 -7.53
C PRO A 136 -13.52 11.25 -6.12
N PHE A 137 -12.22 11.03 -6.00
CA PHE A 137 -11.49 10.95 -4.73
C PHE A 137 -10.54 12.14 -4.58
N LEU A 138 -10.45 12.69 -3.36
CA LEU A 138 -9.52 13.77 -3.01
C LEU A 138 -8.06 13.36 -3.33
N PRO A 139 -7.21 14.31 -3.78
CA PRO A 139 -5.82 14.04 -4.18
C PRO A 139 -4.99 13.18 -3.20
N ARG A 140 -5.21 13.37 -1.89
CA ARG A 140 -4.51 12.62 -0.83
C ARG A 140 -4.88 11.14 -0.73
N ALA A 141 -6.11 10.74 -1.05
CA ALA A 141 -6.48 9.33 -0.95
C ALA A 141 -5.90 8.48 -2.07
N LYS A 142 -5.88 9.05 -3.28
CA LYS A 142 -5.18 8.44 -4.42
C LYS A 142 -3.69 8.30 -4.11
N SER A 143 -3.08 9.28 -3.44
CA SER A 143 -1.67 9.24 -3.09
C SER A 143 -1.32 8.14 -2.11
N TYR A 144 -2.25 7.65 -1.27
CA TYR A 144 -1.97 6.53 -0.37
C TYR A 144 -2.32 5.14 -0.92
N LEU A 145 -3.36 5.03 -1.76
CA LEU A 145 -3.76 3.76 -2.36
C LEU A 145 -2.76 3.23 -3.37
N SER A 146 -2.23 4.12 -4.21
CA SER A 146 -1.25 3.76 -5.23
C SER A 146 0.02 3.16 -4.58
N PRO A 147 0.63 3.77 -3.55
CA PRO A 147 1.73 3.17 -2.82
C PRO A 147 1.37 1.86 -2.12
N GLY A 148 0.19 1.74 -1.49
CA GLY A 148 -0.22 0.47 -0.90
C GLY A 148 -0.27 -0.67 -1.93
N HIS A 149 -0.76 -0.38 -3.14
CA HIS A 149 -0.79 -1.33 -4.24
C HIS A 149 0.62 -1.67 -4.76
N SER A 150 1.44 -0.64 -4.99
CA SER A 150 2.83 -0.78 -5.40
C SER A 150 3.66 -1.62 -4.41
N LEU A 151 3.49 -1.40 -3.11
CA LEU A 151 4.14 -2.19 -2.07
C LEU A 151 3.63 -3.64 -2.07
N SER A 152 2.33 -3.89 -2.25
CA SER A 152 1.82 -5.26 -2.39
C SER A 152 2.44 -5.97 -3.61
N CYS A 153 2.67 -5.24 -4.70
CA CYS A 153 3.37 -5.78 -5.88
C CYS A 153 4.84 -6.10 -5.58
N LEU A 154 5.56 -5.26 -4.84
CA LEU A 154 6.94 -5.57 -4.39
C LEU A 154 7.02 -6.89 -3.63
N VAL A 155 6.12 -7.12 -2.67
CA VAL A 155 6.05 -8.37 -1.88
C VAL A 155 5.49 -9.56 -2.69
N ARG A 156 5.30 -9.41 -3.99
CA ARG A 156 4.86 -10.49 -4.91
C ARG A 156 5.86 -10.71 -6.05
N LEU A 157 6.96 -9.95 -6.09
CA LEU A 157 7.96 -10.03 -7.15
C LEU A 157 8.64 -11.40 -7.20
N ASP A 158 9.21 -11.81 -6.06
CA ASP A 158 9.99 -13.03 -5.91
C ASP A 158 9.98 -13.48 -4.44
N LYS A 159 10.19 -14.79 -4.18
CA LYS A 159 10.14 -15.36 -2.83
C LYS A 159 11.31 -14.91 -1.96
N ASP A 160 12.52 -14.88 -2.50
CA ASP A 160 13.73 -14.50 -1.75
C ASP A 160 13.69 -13.01 -1.45
N TYR A 161 13.32 -12.20 -2.45
CA TYR A 161 13.09 -10.78 -2.25
C TYR A 161 11.97 -10.50 -1.23
N THR A 162 10.87 -11.27 -1.28
CA THR A 162 9.77 -11.16 -0.31
C THR A 162 10.27 -11.38 1.11
N ALA A 163 11.12 -12.38 1.34
CA ALA A 163 11.71 -12.63 2.66
C ALA A 163 12.52 -11.41 3.13
N VAL A 164 13.39 -10.86 2.28
CA VAL A 164 14.20 -9.66 2.59
C VAL A 164 13.32 -8.45 2.93
N VAL A 165 12.30 -8.18 2.13
CA VAL A 165 11.39 -7.04 2.33
C VAL A 165 10.58 -7.20 3.61
N LEU A 166 10.07 -8.40 3.89
CA LEU A 166 9.33 -8.66 5.11
C LEU A 166 10.24 -8.55 6.34
N SER A 167 11.54 -8.81 6.22
CA SER A 167 12.52 -8.57 7.29
C SER A 167 12.94 -7.09 7.43
N SER A 168 12.54 -6.20 6.50
CA SER A 168 12.87 -4.77 6.55
C SER A 168 11.99 -4.01 7.55
N ARG A 169 12.63 -3.40 8.55
CA ARG A 169 11.97 -2.49 9.48
C ARG A 169 11.35 -1.28 8.77
N THR A 170 12.00 -0.78 7.72
CA THR A 170 11.52 0.35 6.91
C THR A 170 10.20 0.01 6.23
N PHE A 171 10.12 -1.19 5.64
CA PHE A 171 8.92 -1.68 5.00
C PHE A 171 7.75 -1.83 5.99
N ILE A 172 8.01 -2.45 7.14
CA ILE A 172 6.99 -2.64 8.19
C ILE A 172 6.47 -1.29 8.70
N ASN A 173 7.36 -0.32 8.96
CA ASN A 173 6.99 1.04 9.35
C ASN A 173 6.08 1.71 8.31
N LEU A 174 6.45 1.62 7.03
CA LEU A 174 5.67 2.19 5.95
C LEU A 174 4.29 1.53 5.83
N CYS A 175 4.21 0.20 5.95
CA CYS A 175 2.95 -0.55 5.97
C CYS A 175 2.06 -0.13 7.14
N LEU A 176 2.63 0.03 8.33
CA LEU A 176 1.93 0.55 9.51
C LEU A 176 1.43 1.97 9.28
N GLU A 177 2.25 2.85 8.71
CA GLU A 177 1.85 4.22 8.38
C GLU A 177 0.71 4.25 7.39
N LEU A 178 0.77 3.46 6.32
CA LEU A 178 -0.33 3.33 5.37
C LEU A 178 -1.60 2.79 6.03
N ARG A 179 -1.46 1.81 6.93
CA ARG A 179 -2.60 1.21 7.62
C ARG A 179 -3.25 2.19 8.61
N LEU A 180 -2.44 2.99 9.27
CA LEU A 180 -2.85 3.95 10.28
C LEU A 180 -3.11 5.35 9.71
N ALA A 181 -2.79 5.59 8.43
CA ALA A 181 -2.99 6.86 7.73
C ALA A 181 -4.44 7.28 7.85
N GLU A 182 -4.67 8.43 8.47
CA GLU A 182 -5.99 8.91 8.87
C GLU A 182 -6.61 9.86 7.84
N ASP A 183 -7.94 9.82 7.71
CA ASP A 183 -8.86 10.89 8.06
C ASP A 183 -10.31 10.35 8.14
N TYR A 184 -11.26 11.17 8.63
CA TYR A 184 -12.70 10.90 8.71
C TYR A 184 -13.51 12.19 8.51
N CYS A 185 -14.65 12.15 7.80
CA CYS A 185 -15.90 12.92 8.02
C CYS A 185 -17.10 12.15 7.40
N ASN A 186 -17.79 11.28 8.15
CA ASN A 186 -18.91 11.53 9.09
C ASN A 186 -20.31 11.52 8.41
N GLN A 187 -21.36 11.63 9.23
CA GLN A 187 -22.79 11.47 8.90
C GLN A 187 -23.38 12.56 7.98
N THR A 188 -22.57 13.57 7.63
CA THR A 188 -22.95 14.70 6.75
C THR A 188 -22.39 14.60 5.35
N GLY A 189 -21.51 13.63 5.09
CA GLY A 189 -21.24 13.23 3.72
C GLY A 189 -19.98 13.78 3.04
N LYS A 190 -18.84 13.95 3.73
CA LYS A 190 -17.53 14.05 3.03
C LYS A 190 -16.33 14.24 3.96
N LEU A 191 -15.14 13.67 3.73
CA LEU A 191 -14.83 12.28 3.41
C LEU A 191 -13.69 11.83 4.35
N VAL A 192 -13.52 10.51 4.46
CA VAL A 192 -12.81 9.74 5.50
C VAL A 192 -11.84 8.71 4.86
N PHE A 193 -10.60 8.52 5.31
CA PHE A 193 -9.59 7.58 4.82
C PHE A 193 -8.82 6.85 5.93
N ARG A 194 -8.97 5.52 6.04
CA ARG A 194 -8.03 4.60 6.69
C ARG A 194 -8.15 3.20 6.05
N MET A 195 -7.66 2.93 4.85
CA MET A 195 -7.83 3.64 3.59
C MET A 195 -8.52 2.67 2.64
N LEU A 196 -9.54 3.19 1.95
CA LEU A 196 -10.46 2.47 1.07
C LEU A 196 -9.89 2.35 -0.34
N ASP A 197 -9.93 1.18 -0.97
CA ASP A 197 -10.13 1.13 -2.43
C ASP A 197 -11.56 0.67 -2.72
N CYS A 198 -12.28 1.53 -3.42
CA CYS A 198 -13.67 1.40 -3.82
C CYS A 198 -13.79 0.86 -5.26
N LYS A 199 -12.66 0.62 -5.94
CA LYS A 199 -12.61 0.16 -7.32
C LYS A 199 -11.67 -1.01 -7.57
N ALA A 200 -10.76 -1.34 -6.64
CA ALA A 200 -9.97 -2.55 -6.75
C ALA A 200 -10.85 -3.80 -6.69
N VAL A 201 -10.89 -4.55 -7.80
CA VAL A 201 -11.60 -5.83 -7.92
C VAL A 201 -11.15 -6.82 -6.84
N PHE A 202 -9.91 -6.70 -6.36
CA PHE A 202 -9.27 -7.66 -5.46
C PHE A 202 -9.12 -7.18 -3.99
N GLY A 203 -9.76 -6.08 -3.58
CA GLY A 203 -9.70 -5.61 -2.18
C GLY A 203 -8.64 -4.53 -1.91
N CYS A 204 -8.47 -4.13 -0.64
CA CYS A 204 -7.42 -3.15 -0.30
C CYS A 204 -6.09 -3.89 -0.07
N PRO A 205 -4.99 -3.40 -0.64
CA PRO A 205 -3.69 -4.04 -0.50
C PRO A 205 -3.11 -3.95 0.92
N THR A 206 -3.55 -3.00 1.75
CA THR A 206 -2.96 -2.82 3.10
C THR A 206 -3.30 -3.94 4.09
N PRO A 207 -4.54 -4.45 4.23
CA PRO A 207 -4.79 -5.67 4.99
C PRO A 207 -3.97 -6.85 4.50
N GLU A 208 -3.80 -7.02 3.19
CA GLU A 208 -3.03 -8.15 2.64
C GLU A 208 -1.55 -8.07 3.04
N MET A 209 -0.95 -6.88 2.97
CA MET A 209 0.43 -6.68 3.44
C MET A 209 0.57 -6.98 4.93
N VAL A 210 -0.39 -6.57 5.75
CA VAL A 210 -0.38 -6.87 7.19
C VAL A 210 -0.50 -8.38 7.44
N ASP A 211 -1.39 -9.06 6.72
CA ASP A 211 -1.57 -10.51 6.84
C ASP A 211 -0.29 -11.27 6.44
N LYS A 212 0.41 -10.81 5.39
CA LYS A 212 1.74 -11.32 5.02
C LYS A 212 2.80 -11.09 6.09
N ILE A 213 2.85 -9.89 6.68
CA ILE A 213 3.75 -9.57 7.79
C ILE A 213 3.50 -10.50 8.98
N LEU A 214 2.23 -10.77 9.31
CA LEU A 214 1.87 -11.65 10.43
C LEU A 214 2.15 -13.13 10.18
N SER A 215 2.15 -13.54 8.91
CA SER A 215 2.45 -14.91 8.51
C SER A 215 3.95 -15.26 8.59
N ASN A 216 4.83 -14.26 8.71
CA ASN A 216 6.26 -14.44 8.93
C ASN A 216 6.61 -14.16 10.40
N ASP A 217 7.29 -15.10 11.07
CA ASP A 217 7.59 -14.99 12.51
C ASP A 217 8.45 -13.77 12.85
N GLN A 218 9.51 -13.51 12.08
CA GLN A 218 10.42 -12.39 12.31
C GLN A 218 9.70 -11.04 12.10
N SER A 219 8.98 -10.91 10.99
CA SER A 219 8.22 -9.70 10.65
C SER A 219 7.10 -9.44 11.65
N ARG A 220 6.46 -10.51 12.14
CA ARG A 220 5.45 -10.44 13.21
C ARG A 220 6.05 -9.88 14.48
N GLU A 221 7.18 -10.38 14.94
CA GLU A 221 7.83 -9.85 16.15
C GLU A 221 8.18 -8.37 16.01
N MET A 222 8.70 -7.98 14.84
CA MET A 222 8.95 -6.57 14.51
C MET A 222 7.67 -5.73 14.55
N LEU A 223 6.58 -6.20 13.96
CA LEU A 223 5.27 -5.54 14.01
C LEU A 223 4.77 -5.39 15.46
N LEU A 224 4.83 -6.46 16.26
CA LEU A 224 4.41 -6.44 17.66
C LEU A 224 5.25 -5.48 18.51
N ALA A 225 6.53 -5.29 18.17
CA ALA A 225 7.38 -4.29 18.81
C ALA A 225 6.90 -2.84 18.58
N HIS A 226 6.02 -2.59 17.59
CA HIS A 226 5.34 -1.31 17.40
C HIS A 226 4.08 -1.13 18.26
N PHE A 227 3.62 -2.17 18.94
CA PHE A 227 2.44 -2.11 19.81
C PHE A 227 2.80 -1.91 21.28
N LYS A 228 3.98 -1.37 21.57
CA LYS A 228 4.48 -1.17 22.95
C LYS A 228 3.56 -0.31 23.82
N ASN A 229 2.90 0.71 23.25
CA ASN A 229 1.99 1.56 24.01
C ASN A 229 0.50 1.31 23.68
N LYS A 230 -0.36 1.61 24.66
CA LYS A 230 -1.82 1.44 24.56
C LYS A 230 -2.43 2.22 23.39
N GLN A 231 -1.90 3.40 23.09
CA GLN A 231 -2.42 4.28 22.04
C GLN A 231 -2.24 3.67 20.63
N GLN A 232 -1.08 3.10 20.34
CA GLN A 232 -0.79 2.44 19.07
C GLN A 232 -1.68 1.21 18.87
N ARG A 233 -1.84 0.38 19.92
CA ARG A 233 -2.79 -0.75 19.90
C ARG A 233 -4.21 -0.29 19.59
N ALA A 234 -4.69 0.76 20.27
CA ALA A 234 -6.03 1.30 20.07
C ALA A 234 -6.23 1.85 18.64
N ARG A 235 -5.25 2.58 18.10
CA ARG A 235 -5.30 3.08 16.71
C ARG A 235 -5.35 1.94 15.70
N PHE A 236 -4.55 0.90 15.90
CA PHE A 236 -4.54 -0.27 15.03
C PHE A 236 -5.84 -1.08 15.12
N ALA A 237 -6.34 -1.30 16.33
CA ALA A 237 -7.64 -1.92 16.58
C ALA A 237 -8.78 -1.18 15.86
N ALA A 238 -8.81 0.16 15.99
CA ALA A 238 -9.77 0.99 15.28
C ALA A 238 -9.63 0.86 13.76
N ALA A 239 -8.42 0.82 13.21
CA ALA A 239 -8.20 0.64 11.77
C ALA A 239 -8.71 -0.72 11.24
N LEU A 240 -8.73 -1.78 12.07
CA LEU A 240 -9.32 -3.07 11.70
C LEU A 240 -10.84 -3.02 11.57
N THR A 241 -11.51 -2.22 12.41
CA THR A 241 -12.98 -2.14 12.42
C THR A 241 -13.54 -1.08 11.50
N ASP A 242 -12.76 -0.04 11.23
CA ASP A 242 -13.20 1.12 10.48
C ASP A 242 -13.77 0.73 9.10
N ARG A 243 -13.08 -0.14 8.36
CA ARG A 243 -13.59 -0.61 7.05
C ARG A 243 -14.93 -1.33 7.14
N ALA A 244 -15.15 -2.13 8.18
CA ALA A 244 -16.43 -2.79 8.37
C ALA A 244 -17.52 -1.76 8.70
N VAL A 245 -17.20 -0.78 9.55
CA VAL A 245 -18.12 0.29 9.98
C VAL A 245 -18.55 1.19 8.82
N ARG A 246 -17.69 1.41 7.84
CA ARG A 246 -18.00 2.22 6.64
C ARG A 246 -19.00 1.56 5.67
N GLY A 247 -19.36 0.29 5.92
CA GLY A 247 -20.37 -0.42 5.14
C GLY A 247 -19.94 -0.72 3.71
N TRP A 248 -20.78 -1.51 3.02
CA TRP A 248 -20.59 -1.95 1.63
C TRP A 248 -21.74 -1.39 0.77
N HIS A 249 -21.90 -0.07 0.71
CA HIS A 249 -22.98 0.46 -0.12
C HIS A 249 -22.77 0.08 -1.59
N HIS A 250 -23.78 -0.58 -2.18
CA HIS A 250 -23.76 -1.29 -3.48
C HIS A 250 -23.19 -0.51 -4.68
N THR A 251 -23.06 0.82 -4.58
CA THR A 251 -22.58 1.69 -5.64
C THR A 251 -21.09 2.04 -5.55
N LYS A 252 -20.42 1.72 -4.44
CA LYS A 252 -19.07 2.24 -4.16
C LYS A 252 -17.98 1.19 -4.00
N ILE A 253 -18.26 -0.09 -3.69
CA ILE A 253 -17.20 -1.11 -3.50
C ILE A 253 -17.70 -2.45 -4.04
N PRO A 254 -16.93 -3.16 -4.89
CA PRO A 254 -17.28 -4.51 -5.31
C PRO A 254 -17.46 -5.45 -4.11
N MET A 255 -18.51 -6.27 -4.14
CA MET A 255 -18.88 -7.18 -3.04
C MET A 255 -17.75 -8.16 -2.68
N LEU A 256 -17.10 -8.73 -3.71
CA LEU A 256 -15.94 -9.62 -3.55
C LEU A 256 -14.76 -8.92 -2.85
N ALA A 257 -14.44 -7.69 -3.27
CA ALA A 257 -13.37 -6.88 -2.71
C ALA A 257 -13.61 -6.54 -1.24
N TRP A 258 -14.87 -6.23 -0.89
CA TRP A 258 -15.27 -5.98 0.49
C TRP A 258 -15.18 -7.24 1.35
N HIS A 259 -15.73 -8.37 0.86
CA HIS A 259 -15.66 -9.66 1.54
C HIS A 259 -14.22 -10.08 1.83
N HIS A 260 -13.35 -10.07 0.82
CA HIS A 260 -11.94 -10.43 0.97
C HIS A 260 -11.25 -9.58 2.05
N SER A 261 -11.53 -8.28 2.05
CA SER A 261 -10.94 -7.36 3.00
C SER A 261 -11.45 -7.57 4.44
N LEU A 262 -12.72 -7.94 4.61
CA LEU A 262 -13.24 -8.35 5.91
C LEU A 262 -12.57 -9.63 6.41
N GLN A 263 -12.40 -10.64 5.54
CA GLN A 263 -11.72 -11.88 5.91
C GLN A 263 -10.29 -11.61 6.39
N LEU A 264 -9.54 -10.78 5.66
CA LEU A 264 -8.20 -10.36 6.09
C LEU A 264 -8.23 -9.65 7.44
N ASN A 265 -9.17 -8.73 7.67
CA ASN A 265 -9.30 -8.07 8.97
C ASN A 265 -9.60 -9.07 10.10
N VAL A 266 -10.46 -10.07 9.85
CA VAL A 266 -10.74 -11.14 10.84
C VAL A 266 -9.50 -11.98 11.10
N SER A 267 -8.78 -12.39 10.06
CA SER A 267 -7.51 -13.12 10.16
C SER A 267 -6.50 -12.36 11.03
N ILE A 268 -6.27 -11.09 10.69
CA ILE A 268 -5.36 -10.19 11.42
C ILE A 268 -5.79 -10.05 12.88
N THR A 269 -7.08 -9.80 13.15
CA THR A 269 -7.61 -9.67 14.50
C THR A 269 -7.43 -10.96 15.30
N ALA A 270 -7.71 -12.12 14.70
CA ALA A 270 -7.57 -13.40 15.36
C ALA A 270 -6.11 -13.68 15.70
N HIS A 271 -5.21 -13.46 14.74
CA HIS A 271 -3.79 -13.64 14.92
C HIS A 271 -3.24 -12.74 16.02
N LEU A 272 -3.49 -11.42 15.96
CA LEU A 272 -3.04 -10.48 16.97
C LEU A 272 -3.64 -10.74 18.35
N SER A 273 -4.91 -11.14 18.42
CA SER A 273 -5.56 -11.47 19.69
C SER A 273 -4.99 -12.73 20.33
N ASN A 274 -4.57 -13.72 19.53
CA ASN A 274 -3.94 -14.93 20.02
C ASN A 274 -2.50 -14.67 20.50
N THR A 275 -1.78 -13.78 19.82
CA THR A 275 -0.34 -13.54 20.07
C THR A 275 -0.07 -12.42 21.09
N ASP A 276 -0.90 -11.37 21.18
CA ASP A 276 -0.75 -10.26 22.14
C ASP A 276 -2.01 -10.14 23.04
N PRO A 277 -1.95 -10.60 24.31
CA PRO A 277 -3.06 -10.47 25.26
C PRO A 277 -3.49 -9.02 25.51
N LEU A 278 -2.55 -8.07 25.44
CA LEU A 278 -2.86 -6.65 25.62
C LEU A 278 -3.61 -6.10 24.40
N PHE A 279 -3.28 -6.55 23.20
CA PHE A 279 -4.06 -6.25 22.00
C PHE A 279 -5.48 -6.79 22.13
N ARG A 280 -5.64 -8.06 22.53
CA ARG A 280 -6.96 -8.69 22.77
C ARG A 280 -7.81 -7.86 23.73
N GLN A 281 -7.23 -7.46 24.86
CA GLN A 281 -7.92 -6.66 25.87
C GLN A 281 -8.37 -5.29 25.32
N GLN A 282 -7.52 -4.60 24.54
CA GLN A 282 -7.93 -3.34 23.91
C GLN A 282 -9.05 -3.54 22.88
N PHE A 283 -8.94 -4.60 22.08
CA PHE A 283 -9.93 -4.90 21.04
C PHE A 283 -11.31 -5.21 21.64
N ALA A 284 -11.35 -6.00 22.72
CA ALA A 284 -12.60 -6.31 23.42
C ALA A 284 -13.22 -5.09 24.12
N ARG A 285 -12.43 -4.32 24.89
CA ARG A 285 -12.92 -3.17 25.67
C ARG A 285 -13.52 -2.04 24.83
N ALA A 286 -13.06 -1.87 23.60
CA ALA A 286 -13.53 -0.82 22.71
C ALA A 286 -14.77 -1.23 21.87
N SER A 287 -15.40 -2.36 22.18
CA SER A 287 -16.57 -2.91 21.45
C SER A 287 -16.30 -3.14 19.96
N HIS A 288 -15.03 -3.25 19.56
CA HIS A 288 -14.62 -3.46 18.17
C HIS A 288 -15.07 -4.82 17.64
N THR A 289 -15.03 -5.86 18.47
CA THR A 289 -15.58 -7.18 18.12
C THR A 289 -17.08 -7.11 17.82
N THR A 290 -17.84 -6.42 18.68
CA THR A 290 -19.29 -6.22 18.49
C THR A 290 -19.58 -5.45 17.20
N GLN A 291 -18.83 -4.37 16.95
CA GLN A 291 -18.96 -3.59 15.72
C GLN A 291 -18.67 -4.43 14.47
N LEU A 292 -17.60 -5.25 14.48
CA LEU A 292 -17.31 -6.15 13.37
C LEU A 292 -18.44 -7.16 13.16
N CYS A 293 -18.89 -7.84 14.21
CA CYS A 293 -19.98 -8.81 14.13
C CYS A 293 -21.26 -8.19 13.54
N ALA A 294 -21.64 -6.99 14.00
CA ALA A 294 -22.82 -6.29 13.50
C ALA A 294 -22.70 -5.95 12.00
N ARG A 295 -21.53 -5.48 11.55
CA ARG A 295 -21.29 -5.12 10.14
C ARG A 295 -21.18 -6.34 9.23
N PHE A 296 -20.62 -7.43 9.74
CA PHE A 296 -20.57 -8.70 9.03
C PHE A 296 -21.99 -9.28 8.85
N HIS A 297 -22.82 -9.18 9.89
CA HIS A 297 -24.23 -9.57 9.84
C HIS A 297 -25.01 -8.71 8.81
N GLU A 298 -24.88 -7.39 8.86
CA GLU A 298 -25.51 -6.46 7.90
C GLU A 298 -25.16 -6.80 6.45
N PHE A 299 -23.91 -7.17 6.18
CA PHE A 299 -23.50 -7.66 4.86
C PHE A 299 -24.19 -8.94 4.47
N VAL A 300 -24.12 -9.95 5.33
CA VAL A 300 -24.76 -11.24 5.08
C VAL A 300 -26.25 -11.07 4.77
N THR A 301 -26.95 -10.22 5.51
CA THR A 301 -28.39 -9.98 5.32
C THR A 301 -28.73 -9.21 4.05
N GLY A 302 -27.83 -8.37 3.54
CA GLY A 302 -28.07 -7.59 2.33
C GLY A 302 -27.58 -8.26 1.04
N LEU A 303 -26.96 -9.45 1.13
CA LEU A 303 -26.53 -10.21 -0.04
C LEU A 303 -27.73 -10.60 -0.93
N PRO A 304 -27.65 -10.40 -2.26
CA PRO A 304 -28.70 -10.84 -3.18
C PRO A 304 -28.75 -12.37 -3.25
N GLN A 305 -29.87 -12.95 -3.68
CA GLN A 305 -29.99 -14.41 -3.84
C GLN A 305 -29.37 -14.89 -5.17
N THR A 306 -28.05 -14.74 -5.31
CA THR A 306 -27.26 -15.25 -6.44
C THR A 306 -26.31 -16.35 -5.99
N ASP A 307 -25.80 -17.17 -6.92
CA ASP A 307 -24.84 -18.22 -6.57
C ASP A 307 -23.51 -17.66 -6.07
N GLU A 308 -23.09 -16.50 -6.59
CA GLU A 308 -21.93 -15.75 -6.07
C GLU A 308 -22.15 -15.34 -4.60
N ALA A 309 -23.33 -14.84 -4.26
CA ALA A 309 -23.66 -14.49 -2.89
C ALA A 309 -23.72 -15.70 -1.96
N LYS A 310 -24.22 -16.86 -2.42
CA LYS A 310 -24.17 -18.12 -1.65
C LYS A 310 -22.73 -18.54 -1.34
N PHE A 311 -21.82 -18.41 -2.31
CA PHE A 311 -20.40 -18.68 -2.09
C PHE A 311 -19.82 -17.73 -1.03
N LEU A 312 -20.07 -16.42 -1.14
CA LEU A 312 -19.59 -15.43 -0.18
C LEU A 312 -20.18 -15.65 1.23
N LEU A 313 -21.44 -16.08 1.32
CA LEU A 313 -22.12 -16.42 2.57
C LEU A 313 -21.38 -17.55 3.31
N SER A 314 -21.00 -18.63 2.61
CA SER A 314 -20.29 -19.75 3.24
C SER A 314 -18.98 -19.32 3.90
N LYS A 315 -18.23 -18.42 3.25
CA LYS A 315 -16.98 -17.86 3.78
C LYS A 315 -17.23 -16.85 4.89
N ALA A 316 -18.31 -16.08 4.79
CA ALA A 316 -18.72 -15.09 5.78
C ALA A 316 -19.00 -15.72 7.15
N VAL A 317 -19.70 -16.86 7.17
CA VAL A 317 -20.02 -17.61 8.40
C VAL A 317 -18.76 -18.02 9.16
N SER A 318 -17.71 -18.46 8.45
CA SER A 318 -16.43 -18.81 9.09
C SER A 318 -15.80 -17.61 9.79
N GLY A 319 -15.78 -16.44 9.15
CA GLY A 319 -15.24 -15.21 9.74
C GLY A 319 -16.02 -14.75 10.97
N LEU A 320 -17.36 -14.81 10.90
CA LEU A 320 -18.26 -14.53 12.01
C LEU A 320 -18.02 -15.46 13.20
N SER A 321 -17.90 -16.77 12.96
CA SER A 321 -17.59 -17.75 14.00
C SER A 321 -16.29 -17.41 14.72
N THR A 322 -15.24 -17.08 13.98
CA THR A 322 -13.95 -16.66 14.57
C THR A 322 -14.10 -15.42 15.46
N LEU A 323 -14.81 -14.39 15.00
CA LEU A 323 -15.05 -13.19 15.80
C LEU A 323 -15.87 -13.49 17.07
N MET A 324 -16.89 -14.34 16.97
CA MET A 324 -17.68 -14.77 18.12
C MET A 324 -16.87 -15.57 19.14
N GLN A 325 -15.95 -16.42 18.69
CA GLN A 325 -15.04 -17.15 19.58
C GLN A 325 -14.09 -16.18 20.31
N LEU A 326 -13.58 -15.17 19.61
CA LEU A 326 -12.75 -14.12 20.22
C LEU A 326 -13.55 -13.27 21.21
N ALA A 327 -14.83 -13.00 20.95
CA ALA A 327 -15.70 -12.24 21.86
C ALA A 327 -15.98 -12.98 23.18
N ARG A 328 -15.91 -14.32 23.19
CA ARG A 328 -16.20 -15.17 24.36
C ARG A 328 -15.00 -15.38 25.28
N ARG A 329 -13.80 -15.01 24.86
CA ARG A 329 -12.53 -15.17 25.60
C ARG A 329 -12.16 -13.88 26.32
#